data_AF-A0A7M7R1Z9-F1
#
_entry.id   AF-A0A7M7R1Z9-F1
#
_cell.length_a   1.000
_cell.length_b   1.000
_cell.length_c   1.000
_cell.angle_alpha   90.00
_cell.angle_beta   90.00
_cell.angle_gamma   90.00
#
_symmetry.space_group_name_H-M   'P 1'
#
loop_
_entity.id
_entity.type
_entity.pdbx_description
1 polymer ?
#
loop_
_entity_poly.entity_id
_entity_poly.type
_entity_poly.pdbx_seq_one_letter_code
_entity_poly.pdbx_strand_id
1 'polypeptide(L)'
;MAKAIYCLKIFIFRKQYLLDKKDVEVKCRDVCIFIVRVYVQAWFCTPFAAQAPNQDLKFLKCLYEYRRIDESISDCAVRKCMNHLWYLTPQLTALAFFDFTISNEEKLKMCEALQSNSSAFVYGKQILVNEKNLDKIVNSSISDFICKDTYETFRRLKIDTTFLEKNPSKWAKDRNYTNGLEVVKNLRVVNDTAEREVKLITEFNNLLTKDEKQLQYLLPVIKDYRSLFSDSKKETLMRPYE
;
A
#
# COMPACT_ATOMS: atom_id res chain seq x y z
N MET A 1 4.80 10.27 0.17
CA MET A 1 3.89 11.23 -0.51
C MET A 1 4.23 12.72 -0.30
N ALA A 2 4.40 13.24 0.92
CA ALA A 2 4.59 14.69 1.14
C ALA A 2 5.68 15.36 0.28
N LYS A 3 6.89 14.76 0.22
CA LYS A 3 8.00 15.26 -0.63
C LYS A 3 7.66 15.29 -2.12
N ALA A 4 6.89 14.31 -2.61
CA ALA A 4 6.44 14.26 -4.00
C ALA A 4 5.51 15.44 -4.33
N ILE A 5 4.58 15.77 -3.43
CA ILE A 5 3.72 16.95 -3.56
C ILE A 5 4.53 18.24 -3.56
N TYR A 6 5.58 18.33 -2.73
CA TYR A 6 6.49 19.47 -2.77
C TYR A 6 7.22 19.60 -4.11
N CYS A 7 7.71 18.50 -4.70
CA CYS A 7 8.31 18.54 -6.05
C CYS A 7 7.31 19.10 -7.09
N LEU A 8 6.05 18.65 -7.06
CA LEU A 8 5.00 19.18 -7.94
C LEU A 8 4.79 20.68 -7.73
N LYS A 9 4.67 21.14 -6.48
CA LYS A 9 4.51 22.57 -6.15
C LYS A 9 5.69 23.40 -6.63
N ILE A 10 6.92 22.97 -6.30
CA ILE A 10 8.16 23.63 -6.72
C ILE A 10 8.19 23.76 -8.24
N PHE A 11 7.84 22.70 -8.96
CA PHE A 11 7.86 22.72 -10.42
C PHE A 11 6.76 23.61 -11.02
N ILE A 12 5.54 23.61 -10.47
CA ILE A 12 4.44 24.48 -10.92
C ILE A 12 4.80 25.96 -10.73
N PHE A 13 5.31 26.32 -9.55
CA PHE A 13 5.69 27.68 -9.21
C PHE A 13 7.16 28.01 -9.49
N ARG A 14 7.85 27.22 -10.33
CA ARG A 14 9.29 27.37 -10.58
C ARG A 14 9.73 28.76 -11.06
N LYS A 15 8.81 29.54 -11.65
CA LYS A 15 9.07 30.94 -12.05
C LYS A 15 8.98 31.94 -10.89
N GLN A 16 8.33 31.57 -9.79
CA GLN A 16 8.19 32.37 -8.56
C GLN A 16 9.27 32.02 -7.53
N TYR A 17 9.86 30.83 -7.61
CA TYR A 17 10.99 30.42 -6.79
C TYR A 17 12.31 30.79 -7.45
N LEU A 18 13.22 31.41 -6.69
CA LEU A 18 14.64 31.51 -7.06
C LEU A 18 15.27 30.12 -6.91
N LEU A 19 15.10 29.27 -7.91
CA LEU A 19 15.80 27.99 -7.97
C LEU A 19 17.24 28.27 -8.43
N ASP A 20 18.14 28.47 -7.47
CA ASP A 20 19.56 28.86 -7.68
C ASP A 20 20.36 27.93 -8.62
N LYS A 21 19.82 26.76 -8.97
CA LYS A 21 20.51 25.74 -9.77
C LYS A 21 19.57 25.13 -10.81
N LYS A 22 19.96 25.23 -12.10
CA LYS A 22 19.26 24.57 -13.22
C LYS A 22 19.04 23.07 -12.98
N ASP A 23 19.96 22.41 -12.28
CA ASP A 23 19.84 20.99 -11.90
C ASP A 23 18.65 20.69 -11.00
N VAL A 24 18.23 21.63 -10.15
CA VAL A 24 17.09 21.43 -9.24
C VAL A 24 15.78 21.46 -10.03
N GLU A 25 15.65 22.37 -11.00
CA GLU A 25 14.47 22.42 -11.86
C GLU A 25 14.33 21.14 -12.70
N VAL A 26 15.43 20.67 -13.30
CA VAL A 26 15.44 19.43 -14.09
C VAL A 26 15.09 18.22 -13.22
N LYS A 27 15.72 18.06 -12.05
CA LYS A 27 15.39 16.95 -11.14
C LYS A 27 13.94 17.02 -10.64
N CYS A 28 13.43 18.21 -10.34
CA CYS A 28 12.03 18.38 -9.97
C CYS A 28 11.10 17.98 -11.12
N ARG A 29 11.41 18.38 -12.36
CA ARG A 29 10.67 17.99 -13.56
C ARG A 29 10.60 16.48 -13.70
N ASP A 30 11.74 15.80 -13.62
CA ASP A 30 11.82 14.36 -13.87
C ASP A 30 11.04 13.57 -12.79
N VAL A 31 11.12 14.01 -11.54
CA VAL A 31 10.27 13.49 -10.45
C VAL A 31 8.79 13.80 -10.69
N CYS A 32 8.42 14.98 -11.19
CA CYS A 32 7.03 15.31 -11.52
C CYS A 32 6.48 14.39 -12.63
N ILE A 33 7.28 14.12 -13.67
CA ILE A 33 6.92 13.20 -14.76
C ILE A 33 6.68 11.80 -14.19
N PHE A 34 7.58 11.30 -13.34
CA PHE A 34 7.41 10.02 -12.66
C PHE A 34 6.12 9.97 -11.83
N ILE A 35 5.84 11.02 -11.03
CA ILE A 35 4.64 11.08 -10.19
C ILE A 35 3.39 10.96 -11.07
N VAL A 36 3.30 11.78 -12.12
CA VAL A 36 2.11 11.83 -12.98
C VAL A 36 1.94 10.54 -13.79
N ARG A 37 3.03 9.98 -14.33
CA ARG A 37 2.96 8.79 -15.20
C ARG A 37 2.75 7.48 -14.46
N VAL A 38 3.26 7.37 -13.23
CA VAL A 38 3.35 6.08 -12.52
C VAL A 38 2.65 6.15 -11.18
N TYR A 39 3.05 7.09 -10.32
CA TYR A 39 2.67 7.07 -8.91
C TYR A 39 1.21 7.44 -8.65
N VAL A 40 0.67 8.42 -9.38
CA VAL A 40 -0.69 8.95 -9.17
C VAL A 40 -1.75 7.86 -9.32
N GLN A 41 -1.65 7.02 -10.35
CA GLN A 41 -2.61 5.94 -10.57
C GLN A 41 -2.64 4.95 -9.40
N ALA A 42 -1.46 4.48 -8.98
CA ALA A 42 -1.34 3.57 -7.85
C ALA A 42 -1.89 4.20 -6.55
N TRP A 43 -1.59 5.48 -6.33
CA TRP A 43 -2.04 6.23 -5.15
C TRP A 43 -3.57 6.27 -5.01
N PHE A 44 -4.29 6.58 -6.09
CA PHE A 44 -5.76 6.64 -6.06
C PHE A 44 -6.41 5.27 -5.82
N CYS A 45 -5.73 4.19 -6.16
CA CYS A 45 -6.22 2.83 -5.96
C CYS A 45 -5.90 2.25 -4.57
N THR A 46 -5.02 2.90 -3.77
CA THR A 46 -4.62 2.41 -2.43
C THR A 46 -5.76 2.12 -1.46
N PRO A 47 -6.91 2.82 -1.47
CA PRO A 47 -7.98 2.53 -0.51
C PRO A 47 -8.76 1.23 -0.80
N PHE A 48 -8.61 0.65 -2.00
CA PHE A 48 -9.37 -0.53 -2.40
C PHE A 48 -8.68 -1.82 -1.97
N ALA A 49 -9.08 -2.33 -0.80
CA ALA A 49 -8.54 -3.56 -0.21
C ALA A 49 -8.52 -4.75 -1.17
N ALA A 50 -9.63 -4.98 -1.87
CA ALA A 50 -9.77 -6.06 -2.84
C ALA A 50 -8.74 -5.99 -3.99
N GLN A 51 -8.35 -4.78 -4.38
CA GLN A 51 -7.41 -4.57 -5.48
C GLN A 51 -5.95 -4.59 -5.03
N ALA A 52 -5.66 -4.49 -3.72
CA ALA A 52 -4.31 -4.28 -3.21
C ALA A 52 -3.28 -5.29 -3.77
N PRO A 53 -3.53 -6.61 -3.82
CA PRO A 53 -2.55 -7.56 -4.36
C PRO A 53 -2.26 -7.33 -5.86
N ASN A 54 -3.31 -7.10 -6.65
CA ASN A 54 -3.16 -6.88 -8.09
C ASN A 54 -2.51 -5.51 -8.38
N GLN A 55 -2.79 -4.51 -7.56
CA GLN A 55 -2.18 -3.17 -7.67
C GLN A 55 -0.70 -3.19 -7.31
N ASP A 56 -0.28 -3.93 -6.28
CA ASP A 56 1.13 -4.11 -5.94
C ASP A 56 1.90 -4.70 -7.13
N LEU A 57 1.36 -5.76 -7.74
CA LEU A 57 1.98 -6.39 -8.91
C LEU A 57 2.01 -5.45 -10.12
N LYS A 58 0.88 -4.81 -10.46
CA LYS A 58 0.80 -3.84 -11.57
C LYS A 58 1.74 -2.66 -11.38
N PHE A 59 1.82 -2.14 -10.16
CA PHE A 59 2.70 -1.02 -9.84
C PHE A 59 4.16 -1.42 -9.98
N LEU A 60 4.56 -2.60 -9.48
CA LEU A 60 5.92 -3.11 -9.68
C LEU A 60 6.27 -3.28 -11.17
N LYS A 61 5.36 -3.83 -11.98
CA LYS A 61 5.54 -3.93 -13.44
C LYS A 61 5.71 -2.55 -14.09
N CYS A 62 4.87 -1.59 -13.71
CA CYS A 62 4.94 -0.22 -14.22
C CYS A 62 6.27 0.45 -13.86
N LEU A 63 6.75 0.28 -12.63
CA LEU A 63 8.07 0.75 -12.20
C LEU A 63 9.18 0.10 -13.02
N TYR A 64 9.14 -1.22 -13.19
CA TYR A 64 10.14 -1.95 -13.97
C TYR A 64 10.17 -1.50 -15.44
N GLU A 65 9.02 -1.26 -16.06
CA GLU A 65 8.93 -0.74 -17.44
C GLU A 65 9.38 0.72 -17.55
N TYR A 66 9.21 1.51 -16.50
CA TYR A 66 9.61 2.92 -16.46
C TYR A 66 11.12 3.12 -16.64
N ARG A 67 11.94 2.06 -16.46
CA ARG A 67 13.37 2.09 -16.78
C ARG A 67 13.68 2.50 -18.22
N ARG A 68 12.74 2.30 -19.15
CA ARG A 68 12.84 2.75 -20.55
C ARG A 68 12.81 4.26 -20.70
N ILE A 69 12.29 4.97 -19.69
CA ILE A 69 12.16 6.44 -19.66
C ILE A 69 13.25 7.03 -18.76
N ASP A 70 13.39 6.51 -17.54
CA ASP A 70 14.40 6.94 -16.58
C ASP A 70 14.83 5.75 -15.72
N GLU A 71 15.98 5.16 -16.07
CA GLU A 71 16.55 4.00 -15.38
C GLU A 71 16.89 4.32 -13.92
N SER A 72 17.39 5.52 -13.62
CA SER A 72 17.82 5.89 -12.27
C SER A 72 16.64 5.98 -11.31
N ILE A 73 15.57 6.65 -11.72
CA ILE A 73 14.33 6.76 -10.92
C ILE A 73 13.67 5.39 -10.80
N SER A 74 13.57 4.65 -11.91
CA SER A 74 13.01 3.30 -11.94
C SER A 74 13.71 2.39 -10.93
N ASP A 75 15.03 2.27 -11.01
CA ASP A 75 15.80 1.38 -10.14
C ASP A 75 15.65 1.75 -8.66
N CYS A 76 15.68 3.05 -8.35
CA CYS A 76 15.45 3.52 -6.99
C CYS A 76 14.05 3.14 -6.49
N ALA A 77 13.03 3.35 -7.32
CA ALA A 77 11.64 3.07 -6.99
C ALA A 77 11.37 1.56 -6.89
N VAL A 78 11.89 0.74 -7.80
CA VAL A 78 11.77 -0.73 -7.78
C VAL A 78 12.41 -1.28 -6.51
N ARG A 79 13.67 -0.92 -6.21
CA ARG A 79 14.35 -1.36 -4.97
C ARG A 79 13.55 -1.00 -3.72
N LYS A 80 12.93 0.19 -3.71
CA LYS A 80 12.06 0.57 -2.61
C LYS A 80 10.80 -0.28 -2.57
N CYS A 81 10.11 -0.43 -3.70
CA CYS A 81 8.86 -1.18 -3.85
C CYS A 81 9.01 -2.65 -3.46
N MET A 82 10.15 -3.30 -3.73
CA MET A 82 10.45 -4.68 -3.33
C MET A 82 10.30 -4.91 -1.82
N ASN A 83 10.45 -3.87 -1.00
CA ASN A 83 10.28 -3.93 0.45
C ASN A 83 8.82 -3.73 0.91
N HIS A 84 7.89 -3.51 -0.02
CA HIS A 84 6.50 -3.14 0.25
C HIS A 84 5.48 -4.09 -0.40
N LEU A 85 5.90 -5.26 -0.91
CA LEU A 85 5.04 -6.25 -1.57
C LEU A 85 4.33 -7.21 -0.60
N TRP A 86 3.76 -6.66 0.47
CA TRP A 86 3.11 -7.45 1.53
C TRP A 86 1.89 -8.20 1.01
N TYR A 87 1.15 -7.59 0.08
CA TYR A 87 -0.07 -8.17 -0.47
C TYR A 87 0.18 -9.34 -1.44
N LEU A 88 1.42 -9.56 -1.88
CA LEU A 88 1.81 -10.69 -2.75
C LEU A 88 2.17 -11.97 -1.98
N THR A 89 1.65 -12.12 -0.77
CA THR A 89 1.72 -13.36 0.02
C THR A 89 0.46 -14.20 -0.19
N PRO A 90 0.51 -15.55 -0.09
CA PRO A 90 -0.65 -16.40 -0.38
C PRO A 90 -1.87 -16.04 0.46
N GLN A 91 -1.66 -15.60 1.70
CA GLN A 91 -2.74 -15.20 2.59
C GLN A 91 -3.39 -13.90 2.10
N LEU A 92 -2.61 -12.88 1.73
CA LEU A 92 -3.16 -11.58 1.35
C LEU A 92 -3.63 -11.53 -0.11
N THR A 93 -3.14 -12.41 -0.99
CA THR A 93 -3.67 -12.56 -2.36
C THR A 93 -5.10 -13.06 -2.40
N ALA A 94 -5.64 -13.60 -1.30
CA ALA A 94 -7.07 -13.92 -1.16
C ALA A 94 -7.98 -12.71 -1.44
N LEU A 95 -7.52 -11.49 -1.16
CA LEU A 95 -8.28 -10.27 -1.43
C LEU A 95 -8.56 -10.07 -2.92
N ALA A 96 -7.65 -10.55 -3.79
CA ALA A 96 -7.75 -10.41 -5.24
C ALA A 96 -8.97 -11.14 -5.83
N PHE A 97 -9.52 -12.16 -5.16
CA PHE A 97 -10.75 -12.83 -5.63
C PHE A 97 -11.93 -11.86 -5.74
N PHE A 98 -11.91 -10.79 -4.94
CA PHE A 98 -12.90 -9.74 -4.89
C PHE A 98 -12.57 -8.54 -5.78
N ASP A 99 -11.42 -8.54 -6.47
CA ASP A 99 -11.05 -7.50 -7.43
C ASP A 99 -11.92 -7.64 -8.69
N PHE A 100 -12.66 -6.58 -9.03
CA PHE A 100 -13.48 -6.54 -10.25
C PHE A 100 -12.67 -6.23 -11.52
N THR A 101 -11.41 -5.80 -11.37
CA THR A 101 -10.51 -5.48 -12.48
C THR A 101 -9.75 -6.71 -13.00
N ILE A 102 -9.80 -7.83 -12.28
CA ILE A 102 -9.23 -9.11 -12.73
C ILE A 102 -10.26 -9.80 -13.62
N SER A 103 -9.80 -10.27 -14.79
CA SER A 103 -10.64 -10.96 -15.76
C SER A 103 -11.17 -12.29 -15.22
N ASN A 104 -12.31 -12.75 -15.74
CA ASN A 104 -12.86 -14.05 -15.37
C ASN A 104 -11.91 -15.20 -15.73
N GLU A 105 -11.13 -15.06 -16.81
CA GLU A 105 -10.10 -16.05 -17.20
C GLU A 105 -9.00 -16.16 -16.14
N GLU A 106 -8.50 -15.03 -15.66
CA GLU A 106 -7.49 -15.03 -14.59
C GLU A 106 -8.08 -15.57 -13.29
N LYS A 107 -9.34 -15.25 -12.96
CA LYS A 107 -10.03 -15.82 -11.79
C LYS A 107 -10.17 -17.34 -11.86
N LEU A 108 -10.34 -17.92 -13.04
CA LEU A 108 -10.33 -19.37 -13.21
C LEU A 108 -8.94 -19.95 -12.87
N LYS A 109 -7.86 -19.34 -13.38
CA LYS A 109 -6.48 -19.73 -13.04
C LYS A 109 -6.20 -19.61 -11.54
N MET A 110 -6.73 -18.57 -10.89
CA MET A 110 -6.66 -18.41 -9.43
C MET A 110 -7.38 -19.54 -8.68
N CYS A 111 -8.55 -19.97 -9.15
CA CYS A 111 -9.28 -21.11 -8.59
C CYS A 111 -8.55 -22.45 -8.78
N GLU A 112 -7.89 -22.65 -9.91
CA GLU A 112 -7.03 -23.81 -10.16
C GLU A 112 -5.81 -23.81 -9.23
N ALA A 113 -5.14 -22.65 -9.11
CA ALA A 113 -3.98 -22.47 -8.24
C ALA A 113 -4.27 -22.74 -6.75
N LEU A 114 -5.51 -22.49 -6.29
CA LEU A 114 -5.95 -22.80 -4.92
C LEU A 114 -5.83 -24.30 -4.56
N GLN A 115 -5.80 -25.18 -5.56
CA GLN A 115 -5.65 -26.62 -5.34
C GLN A 115 -4.19 -27.05 -5.21
N SER A 116 -3.23 -26.17 -5.53
CA SER A 116 -1.80 -26.45 -5.41
C SER A 116 -1.35 -26.41 -3.95
N ASN A 117 -0.67 -27.48 -3.51
CA ASN A 117 -0.04 -27.53 -2.19
C ASN A 117 1.29 -26.76 -2.12
N SER A 118 1.87 -26.37 -3.26
CA SER A 118 3.13 -25.65 -3.33
C SER A 118 2.93 -24.22 -3.81
N SER A 119 3.62 -23.29 -3.15
CA SER A 119 3.79 -21.92 -3.63
C SER A 119 4.86 -21.86 -4.73
N ALA A 120 4.66 -20.99 -5.72
CA ALA A 120 5.67 -20.67 -6.74
C ALA A 120 6.83 -19.81 -6.22
N PHE A 121 6.69 -19.21 -5.03
CA PHE A 121 7.65 -18.29 -4.41
C PHE A 121 7.96 -18.63 -2.95
N VAL A 122 9.10 -18.14 -2.48
CA VAL A 122 9.53 -18.28 -1.09
C VAL A 122 9.08 -17.04 -0.30
N TYR A 123 8.50 -17.27 0.88
CA TYR A 123 7.96 -16.22 1.73
C TYR A 123 8.66 -16.20 3.09
N GLY A 124 8.91 -14.98 3.59
CA GLY A 124 9.11 -14.70 5.01
C GLY A 124 7.84 -14.05 5.57
N LYS A 125 7.97 -12.87 6.20
CA LYS A 125 6.81 -12.00 6.49
C LYS A 125 6.15 -11.42 5.23
N GLN A 126 6.92 -11.33 4.15
CA GLN A 126 6.51 -10.89 2.81
C GLN A 126 7.23 -11.76 1.77
N ILE A 127 6.89 -11.61 0.48
CA ILE A 127 7.64 -12.25 -0.60
C ILE A 127 9.11 -11.81 -0.58
N LEU A 128 10.02 -12.78 -0.63
CA LEU A 128 11.45 -12.50 -0.67
C LEU A 128 11.85 -12.15 -2.10
N VAL A 129 12.02 -10.86 -2.38
CA VAL A 129 12.43 -10.36 -3.70
C VAL A 129 13.90 -10.00 -3.70
N ASN A 130 14.62 -10.50 -4.70
CA ASN A 130 16.00 -10.14 -5.02
C ASN A 130 16.11 -9.87 -6.53
N GLU A 131 17.22 -9.30 -6.97
CA GLU A 131 17.39 -8.94 -8.39
C GLU A 131 17.26 -10.15 -9.33
N LYS A 132 17.59 -11.36 -8.86
CA LYS A 132 17.53 -12.59 -9.65
C LYS A 132 16.09 -13.09 -9.88
N ASN A 133 15.16 -12.79 -8.98
CA ASN A 133 13.76 -13.22 -9.08
C ASN A 133 12.79 -12.10 -9.47
N LEU A 134 13.29 -10.86 -9.60
CA LEU A 134 12.50 -9.72 -10.01
C LEU A 134 11.85 -9.94 -11.38
N ASP A 135 12.61 -10.41 -12.37
CA ASP A 135 12.09 -10.70 -13.72
C ASP A 135 10.99 -11.77 -13.67
N LYS A 136 11.13 -12.78 -12.81
CA LYS A 136 10.08 -13.79 -12.61
C LYS A 136 8.79 -13.14 -12.11
N ILE A 137 8.89 -12.31 -11.06
CA ILE A 137 7.73 -11.66 -10.42
C ILE A 137 7.05 -10.68 -11.40
N VAL A 138 7.81 -9.86 -12.12
CA VAL A 138 7.27 -8.90 -13.10
C VAL A 138 6.54 -9.62 -14.24
N ASN A 139 7.01 -10.79 -14.65
CA ASN A 139 6.37 -11.60 -15.69
C ASN A 139 5.24 -12.50 -15.18
N SER A 140 5.04 -12.60 -13.86
CA SER A 140 3.99 -13.43 -13.26
C SER A 140 2.61 -12.79 -13.35
N SER A 141 1.57 -13.60 -13.24
CA SER A 141 0.18 -13.16 -13.04
C SER A 141 -0.22 -13.31 -11.57
N ILE A 142 -1.41 -12.85 -11.21
CA ILE A 142 -1.83 -12.89 -9.80
C ILE A 142 -2.09 -14.34 -9.34
N SER A 143 -2.48 -15.24 -10.24
CA SER A 143 -2.64 -16.65 -9.93
C SER A 143 -1.36 -17.32 -9.45
N ASP A 144 -0.18 -16.84 -9.86
CA ASP A 144 1.12 -17.41 -9.46
C ASP A 144 1.44 -17.21 -7.97
N PHE A 145 0.73 -16.31 -7.29
CA PHE A 145 0.90 -16.00 -5.87
C PHE A 145 -0.17 -16.68 -5.00
N ILE A 146 -0.95 -17.60 -5.57
CA ILE A 146 -2.04 -18.30 -4.89
C ILE A 146 -1.65 -19.76 -4.71
N CYS A 147 -1.95 -20.28 -3.54
CA CYS A 147 -1.85 -21.71 -3.24
C CYS A 147 -2.89 -22.07 -2.19
N LYS A 148 -2.86 -23.31 -1.70
CA LYS A 148 -3.79 -23.77 -0.67
C LYS A 148 -3.79 -22.91 0.61
N ASP A 149 -2.68 -22.27 0.96
CA ASP A 149 -2.59 -21.38 2.13
C ASP A 149 -3.48 -20.14 2.01
N THR A 150 -3.87 -19.75 0.80
CA THR A 150 -4.82 -18.66 0.54
C THR A 150 -6.18 -18.91 1.21
N TYR A 151 -6.59 -20.18 1.39
CA TYR A 151 -7.83 -20.52 2.10
C TYR A 151 -7.88 -20.01 3.54
N GLU A 152 -6.72 -19.88 4.19
CA GLU A 152 -6.65 -19.46 5.59
C GLU A 152 -7.24 -18.06 5.79
N THR A 153 -7.10 -17.16 4.81
CA THR A 153 -7.70 -15.82 4.89
C THR A 153 -9.22 -15.86 4.78
N PHE A 154 -9.78 -16.66 3.87
CA PHE A 154 -11.25 -16.84 3.81
C PHE A 154 -11.79 -17.40 5.12
N ARG A 155 -11.09 -18.38 5.72
CA ARG A 155 -11.44 -18.93 7.04
C ARG A 155 -11.41 -17.87 8.14
N ARG A 156 -10.34 -17.08 8.23
CA ARG A 156 -10.18 -16.02 9.25
C ARG A 156 -11.23 -14.92 9.12
N LEU A 157 -11.57 -14.55 7.89
CA LEU A 157 -12.60 -13.56 7.59
C LEU A 157 -14.03 -14.13 7.63
N LYS A 158 -14.18 -15.44 7.92
CA LYS A 158 -15.46 -16.16 7.93
C LYS A 158 -16.24 -16.00 6.62
N ILE A 159 -15.51 -16.02 5.51
CA ILE A 159 -16.07 -15.96 4.16
C ILE A 159 -16.38 -17.38 3.71
N ASP A 160 -17.63 -17.62 3.32
CA ASP A 160 -18.05 -18.86 2.69
C ASP A 160 -17.47 -18.96 1.28
N THR A 161 -16.71 -20.03 1.01
CA THR A 161 -15.96 -20.25 -0.24
C THR A 161 -16.72 -21.06 -1.29
N THR A 162 -17.97 -21.46 -1.05
CA THR A 162 -18.80 -22.24 -2.00
C THR A 162 -18.98 -21.54 -3.36
N PHE A 163 -18.82 -20.22 -3.43
CA PHE A 163 -18.84 -19.50 -4.71
C PHE A 163 -17.64 -19.83 -5.60
N LEU A 164 -16.51 -20.28 -5.05
CA LEU A 164 -15.29 -20.62 -5.81
C LEU A 164 -15.48 -21.85 -6.71
N GLU A 165 -16.46 -22.70 -6.41
CA GLU A 165 -16.84 -23.85 -7.24
C GLU A 165 -17.68 -23.44 -8.47
N LYS A 166 -18.18 -22.20 -8.47
CA LYS A 166 -19.00 -21.63 -9.55
C LYS A 166 -18.11 -20.86 -10.51
N ASN A 167 -18.55 -20.78 -11.77
CA ASN A 167 -17.85 -19.97 -12.77
C ASN A 167 -17.79 -18.47 -12.34
N PRO A 168 -16.62 -17.79 -12.43
CA PRO A 168 -16.43 -16.40 -12.02
C PRO A 168 -17.44 -15.40 -12.60
N SER A 169 -17.95 -15.66 -13.81
CA SER A 169 -19.01 -14.84 -14.44
C SER A 169 -20.30 -14.75 -13.61
N LYS A 170 -20.54 -15.72 -12.72
CA LYS A 170 -21.75 -15.79 -11.87
C LYS A 170 -21.52 -15.23 -10.46
N TRP A 171 -20.27 -14.96 -10.06
CA TRP A 171 -19.94 -14.54 -8.69
C TRP A 171 -20.65 -13.27 -8.26
N ALA A 172 -20.78 -12.27 -9.15
CA ALA A 172 -21.46 -11.01 -8.83
C ALA A 172 -22.93 -11.18 -8.39
N LYS A 173 -23.58 -12.29 -8.76
CA LYS A 173 -24.96 -12.64 -8.37
C LYS A 173 -25.01 -13.61 -7.19
N ASP A 174 -23.87 -14.12 -6.76
CA ASP A 174 -23.77 -15.09 -5.69
C ASP A 174 -23.80 -14.41 -4.32
N ARG A 175 -24.69 -14.87 -3.44
CA ARG A 175 -24.87 -14.28 -2.11
C ARG A 175 -23.59 -14.39 -1.25
N ASN A 176 -22.87 -15.49 -1.32
CA ASN A 176 -21.66 -15.73 -0.53
C ASN A 176 -20.51 -14.84 -1.03
N TYR A 177 -20.39 -14.69 -2.35
CA TYR A 177 -19.45 -13.74 -2.93
C TYR A 177 -19.76 -12.29 -2.51
N THR A 178 -21.03 -11.86 -2.61
CA THR A 178 -21.40 -10.49 -2.23
C THR A 178 -21.16 -10.19 -0.75
N ASN A 179 -21.41 -11.16 0.13
CA ASN A 179 -21.10 -11.04 1.55
C ASN A 179 -19.59 -10.95 1.79
N GLY A 180 -18.79 -11.80 1.14
CA GLY A 180 -17.33 -11.73 1.23
C GLY A 180 -16.75 -10.42 0.70
N LEU A 181 -17.30 -9.91 -0.40
CA LEU A 181 -16.93 -8.62 -0.97
C LEU A 181 -17.20 -7.48 0.02
N GLU A 182 -18.33 -7.52 0.72
CA GLU A 182 -18.67 -6.52 1.73
C GLU A 182 -17.71 -6.57 2.93
N VAL A 183 -17.34 -7.77 3.40
CA VAL A 183 -16.31 -7.93 4.44
C VAL A 183 -14.99 -7.30 3.99
N VAL A 184 -14.55 -7.60 2.77
CA VAL A 184 -13.27 -7.10 2.23
C VAL A 184 -13.29 -5.58 2.02
N LYS A 185 -14.40 -5.01 1.55
CA LYS A 185 -14.55 -3.55 1.39
C LYS A 185 -14.42 -2.80 2.71
N ASN A 186 -14.86 -3.41 3.81
CA ASN A 186 -14.79 -2.82 5.14
C ASN A 186 -13.42 -3.02 5.83
N LEU A 187 -12.47 -3.71 5.19
CA LEU A 187 -11.10 -3.80 5.70
C LEU A 187 -10.39 -2.46 5.57
N ARG A 188 -9.83 -1.97 6.67
CA ARG A 188 -8.93 -0.81 6.66
C ARG A 188 -7.56 -1.24 6.13
N VAL A 189 -7.27 -0.87 4.88
CA VAL A 189 -6.01 -1.23 4.20
C VAL A 189 -4.98 -0.11 4.11
N VAL A 190 -5.37 1.11 4.48
CA VAL A 190 -4.48 2.26 4.43
C VAL A 190 -3.71 2.36 5.77
N ASN A 191 -2.48 1.86 5.78
CA ASN A 191 -1.53 2.00 6.89
C ASN A 191 -1.01 3.45 7.05
N ASP A 192 -1.30 4.32 6.08
CA ASP A 192 -0.75 5.67 5.98
C ASP A 192 -1.05 6.53 7.22
N THR A 193 -2.21 6.32 7.88
CA THR A 193 -2.53 6.99 9.15
C THR A 193 -1.66 6.49 10.28
N ALA A 194 -1.49 5.17 10.44
CA ALA A 194 -0.65 4.60 11.49
C ALA A 194 0.84 4.90 11.25
N GLU A 195 1.32 4.86 10.01
CA GLU A 195 2.69 5.26 9.67
C GLU A 195 2.94 6.76 9.93
N ARG A 196 1.95 7.62 9.65
CA ARG A 196 2.03 9.05 9.99
C ARG A 196 2.01 9.27 11.49
N GLU A 197 1.17 8.56 12.24
CA GLU A 197 1.13 8.65 13.70
C GLU A 197 2.44 8.17 14.33
N VAL A 198 2.97 7.02 13.88
CA VAL A 198 4.26 6.49 14.32
C VAL A 198 5.39 7.46 13.98
N LYS A 199 5.38 8.05 12.77
CA LYS A 199 6.38 9.04 12.39
C LYS A 199 6.28 10.32 13.21
N LEU A 200 5.08 10.85 13.41
CA LEU A 200 4.83 12.04 14.22
C LEU A 200 5.31 11.83 15.65
N ILE A 201 4.97 10.70 16.27
CA ILE A 201 5.42 10.42 17.63
C ILE A 201 6.93 10.18 17.68
N THR A 202 7.52 9.53 16.66
CA THR A 202 8.98 9.34 16.59
C THR A 202 9.73 10.67 16.45
N GLU A 203 9.26 11.57 15.58
CA GLU A 203 9.84 12.90 15.41
C GLU A 203 9.66 13.77 16.66
N PHE A 204 8.48 13.74 17.26
CA PHE A 204 8.18 14.45 18.51
C PHE A 204 9.05 13.95 19.68
N ASN A 205 9.21 12.64 19.81
CA ASN A 205 10.03 12.03 20.85
C ASN A 205 11.50 12.45 20.69
N ASN A 206 12.04 12.38 19.47
CA ASN A 206 13.42 12.80 19.20
C ASN A 206 13.71 14.28 19.48
N LEU A 207 12.68 15.15 19.53
CA LEU A 207 12.81 16.55 19.89
C LEU A 207 12.82 16.78 21.41
N LEU A 208 12.13 15.94 22.18
CA LEU A 208 11.96 16.12 23.62
C LEU A 208 12.96 15.33 24.46
N THR A 209 13.09 14.03 24.19
CA THR A 209 14.00 13.16 24.95
C THR A 209 14.33 11.88 24.20
N LYS A 210 15.57 11.40 24.37
CA LYS A 210 16.02 10.09 23.87
C LYS A 210 15.89 8.99 24.94
N ASP A 211 15.44 9.32 26.15
CA ASP A 211 15.24 8.39 27.26
C ASP A 211 13.83 7.79 27.24
N GLU A 212 13.75 6.47 27.08
CA GLU A 212 12.49 5.72 27.02
C GLU A 212 11.67 5.80 28.32
N LYS A 213 12.32 5.92 29.48
CA LYS A 213 11.60 6.08 30.77
C LYS A 213 10.94 7.44 30.85
N GLN A 214 11.63 8.50 30.43
CA GLN A 214 11.04 9.84 30.38
C GLN A 214 9.87 9.90 29.39
N LEU A 215 9.99 9.21 28.26
CA LEU A 215 8.90 9.07 27.29
C LEU A 215 7.67 8.39 27.92
N GLN A 216 7.85 7.31 28.67
CA GLN A 216 6.75 6.63 29.34
C GLN A 216 6.00 7.52 30.33
N TYR A 217 6.68 8.43 31.04
CA TYR A 217 6.03 9.42 31.91
C TYR A 217 5.32 10.53 31.14
N LEU A 218 5.81 10.89 29.96
CA LEU A 218 5.27 11.98 29.16
C LEU A 218 3.96 11.60 28.44
N LEU A 219 3.82 10.35 28.01
CA LEU A 219 2.65 9.88 27.26
C LEU A 219 1.32 10.03 28.04
N PRO A 220 1.24 9.67 29.33
CA PRO A 220 0.06 9.96 30.16
C PRO A 220 -0.27 11.45 30.20
N VAL A 221 0.71 12.32 30.45
CA VAL A 221 0.50 13.77 30.53
C VAL A 221 -0.05 14.33 29.22
N ILE A 222 0.48 13.89 28.07
CA ILE A 222 -0.02 14.31 26.75
C ILE A 222 -1.44 13.80 26.50
N LYS A 223 -1.74 12.57 26.92
CA LYS A 223 -3.07 11.98 26.78
C LYS A 223 -4.09 12.75 27.63
N ASP A 224 -3.73 13.07 28.86
CA ASP A 224 -4.57 13.83 29.79
C ASP A 224 -4.79 15.25 29.25
N TYR A 225 -3.73 15.92 28.79
CA TYR A 225 -3.83 17.20 28.10
C TYR A 225 -4.76 17.14 26.88
N ARG A 226 -4.63 16.14 26.00
CA ARG A 226 -5.53 16.00 24.83
C ARG A 226 -6.97 15.67 25.21
N SER A 227 -7.21 15.07 26.37
CA SER A 227 -8.57 14.83 26.87
C SER A 227 -9.23 16.12 27.37
N LEU A 228 -8.45 17.02 28.00
CA LEU A 228 -8.88 18.34 28.45
C LEU A 228 -9.06 19.31 27.26
N PHE A 229 -8.19 19.19 26.26
CA PHE A 229 -8.14 20.03 25.05
C PHE A 229 -8.38 19.19 23.80
N SER A 230 -9.62 18.70 23.63
CA SER A 230 -9.99 17.71 22.61
C SER A 230 -10.00 18.23 21.17
N ASP A 231 -10.01 19.55 20.97
CA ASP A 231 -9.97 20.17 19.65
C ASP A 231 -8.96 21.32 19.58
N SER A 232 -8.64 21.75 18.35
CA SER A 232 -7.68 22.82 18.09
C SER A 232 -8.33 24.21 17.98
N LYS A 233 -9.54 24.40 18.54
CA LYS A 233 -10.19 25.71 18.50
C LYS A 233 -9.52 26.67 19.48
N LYS A 234 -9.52 27.95 19.11
CA LYS A 234 -8.94 29.02 19.93
C LYS A 234 -9.58 29.08 21.32
N GLU A 235 -10.90 28.89 21.41
CA GLU A 235 -11.67 28.85 22.65
C GLU A 235 -11.21 27.72 23.59
N THR A 236 -10.95 26.54 23.04
CA THR A 236 -10.50 25.38 23.80
C THR A 236 -9.09 25.59 24.32
N LEU A 237 -8.17 26.08 23.49
CA LEU A 237 -6.76 26.35 23.85
C LEU A 237 -6.58 27.47 24.87
N MET A 238 -7.57 28.34 25.04
CA MET A 238 -7.56 29.44 26.00
C MET A 238 -7.99 29.00 27.41
N ARG A 239 -8.43 27.75 27.61
CA ARG A 239 -8.79 27.25 28.95
C ARG A 239 -7.52 27.07 29.80
N PRO A 240 -7.53 27.49 31.07
CA PRO A 240 -6.41 27.22 31.97
C PRO A 240 -6.22 25.70 32.14
N TYR A 241 -4.97 25.27 32.23
CA TYR A 241 -4.63 23.92 32.67
C TYR A 241 -4.68 23.92 34.21
N GLU A 242 -5.72 23.32 34.80
CA GLU A 242 -5.85 23.12 36.25
C GLU A 242 -5.13 21.85 36.71
#